data_AF-A0A2E8SS36-F1
#
_entry.id   AF-A0A2E8SS36-F1
#
_cell.length_a   1.000
_cell.length_b   1.000
_cell.length_c   1.000
_cell.angle_alpha   90.00
_cell.angle_beta   90.00
_cell.angle_gamma   90.00
#
_symmetry.space_group_name_H-M   'P 1'
#
loop_
_entity.id
_entity.type
_entity.pdbx_description
1 polymer ?
#
loop_
_entity_poly.entity_id
_entity_poly.type
_entity_poly.pdbx_seq_one_letter_code
_entity_poly.pdbx_strand_id
1 'polypeptide(L)'
;MPRGKKGTRKPAPKSGAAMKYDAHATALDDAYGMLAELRRELSDTREDKNDREELLDLFASCKDSQRAWILLEDYFNKLKLSRKDFPGDDWWEDVVAVKGKKRLEALSIVFLRTGRQMPSELSEHANLKRFKEIEKAEKERAVFTELENWMFPPAPNHLDAPRASIRAVATPMPERAGSSLHRLKIEFIIRRPRTGDRKKSLANLVDLTVRAAHEKELFPPNDWEFIEWVTENFAADVGKGDLFLSGQQLLQWLAHWGDESRLQPAVNKAHHQFLGQLAELTEAKGRGPRKLTLPEGNKVPVKEAVFFTGRPTLVLWNNTFYFLRNCPPAKQLAKWLTDDPATPAKTKQPAKAKKAAPELATVAAVATPESEDTDSSLNLLKIEFYVQTTSGNHKKSLANLTKLITKGASEKEQFNAADWEFIEWAAAQFGEEAGTGDLFLSGPQLLQWLAHWGEESRLLPELDAPQHRFLGQLTELSPSLRNGTAELAFTHQLLLPDGTEAPMQEAVFFAGRPTWYFGIAHFISCATARRPSCSPSGLPTRARPSPSLARALSPH
;
A
#
# COMPACT_ATOMS: atom_id res chain seq x y z
N MET A 1 31.06 31.94 13.20
CA MET A 1 30.99 30.70 14.00
C MET A 1 31.44 29.52 13.14
N PRO A 2 32.11 28.50 13.72
CA PRO A 2 33.07 27.65 13.00
C PRO A 2 32.49 26.32 12.46
N ARG A 3 33.31 25.73 11.58
CA ARG A 3 33.13 24.56 10.70
C ARG A 3 32.90 23.21 11.42
N GLY A 4 32.29 22.28 10.66
CA GLY A 4 31.77 20.99 11.09
C GLY A 4 32.79 19.89 11.42
N LYS A 5 32.28 18.92 12.20
CA LYS A 5 32.96 17.71 12.67
C LYS A 5 33.20 16.71 11.53
N LYS A 6 34.44 16.22 11.38
CA LYS A 6 34.79 15.04 10.57
C LYS A 6 34.73 13.78 11.43
N GLY A 7 34.24 12.69 10.82
CA GLY A 7 33.97 11.40 11.45
C GLY A 7 35.21 10.62 11.92
N THR A 8 34.94 9.69 12.84
CA THR A 8 35.88 8.77 13.47
C THR A 8 36.28 7.65 12.49
N ARG A 9 37.59 7.52 12.24
CA ARG A 9 38.19 6.44 11.45
C ARG A 9 38.56 5.31 12.42
N LYS A 10 38.17 4.06 12.11
CA LYS A 10 38.58 2.85 12.87
C LYS A 10 40.11 2.70 12.88
N PRO A 11 40.75 2.29 13.98
CA PRO A 11 42.19 2.11 14.02
C PRO A 11 42.62 0.80 13.33
N ALA A 12 43.69 0.90 12.54
CA ALA A 12 44.40 -0.22 11.93
C ALA A 12 45.24 -1.00 12.97
N PRO A 13 45.63 -2.26 12.70
CA PRO A 13 46.33 -3.10 13.69
C PRO A 13 47.72 -2.53 14.02
N LYS A 14 48.01 -2.39 15.32
CA LYS A 14 49.25 -1.78 15.84
C LYS A 14 50.46 -2.69 15.58
N SER A 15 51.54 -2.11 15.04
CA SER A 15 52.83 -2.76 14.87
C SER A 15 53.60 -2.89 16.20
N GLY A 16 54.49 -3.89 16.31
CA GLY A 16 55.24 -4.20 17.53
C GLY A 16 56.19 -3.10 18.06
N ALA A 17 56.39 -2.01 17.32
CA ALA A 17 57.10 -0.83 17.81
C ALA A 17 56.27 0.01 18.79
N ALA A 18 54.92 0.01 18.65
CA ALA A 18 54.03 0.73 19.57
C ALA A 18 53.99 0.10 20.97
N MET A 19 54.18 -1.22 21.07
CA MET A 19 54.19 -1.91 22.38
C MET A 19 55.39 -1.53 23.26
N LYS A 20 56.55 -1.19 22.67
CA LYS A 20 57.74 -0.80 23.45
C LYS A 20 57.62 0.60 24.06
N TYR A 21 56.93 1.52 23.36
CA TYR A 21 56.65 2.86 23.88
C TYR A 21 55.53 2.85 24.91
N ASP A 22 54.48 2.03 24.72
CA ASP A 22 53.43 1.85 25.74
C ASP A 22 54.03 1.28 27.04
N ALA A 23 54.88 0.25 26.97
CA ALA A 23 55.49 -0.33 28.17
C ALA A 23 56.37 0.66 28.97
N HIS A 24 57.08 1.56 28.28
CA HIS A 24 57.87 2.61 28.93
C HIS A 24 56.99 3.73 29.49
N ALA A 25 55.88 4.07 28.83
CA ALA A 25 54.90 5.02 29.35
C ALA A 25 54.19 4.47 30.60
N THR A 26 53.81 3.19 30.60
CA THR A 26 53.24 2.51 31.77
C THR A 26 54.22 2.45 32.93
N ALA A 27 55.48 2.07 32.67
CA ALA A 27 56.51 2.02 33.72
C ALA A 27 56.81 3.40 34.32
N LEU A 28 56.73 4.47 33.53
CA LEU A 28 56.88 5.84 34.03
C LEU A 28 55.66 6.29 34.84
N ASP A 29 54.44 6.01 34.37
CA ASP A 29 53.21 6.35 35.10
C ASP A 29 53.13 5.60 36.44
N ASP A 30 53.51 4.32 36.45
CA ASP A 30 53.62 3.50 37.66
C ASP A 30 54.68 4.07 38.63
N ALA A 31 55.86 4.44 38.13
CA ALA A 31 56.94 4.98 38.97
C ALA A 31 56.61 6.37 39.53
N TYR A 32 55.99 7.25 38.74
CA TYR A 32 55.53 8.56 39.19
C TYR A 32 54.32 8.46 40.13
N GLY A 33 53.43 7.49 39.89
CA GLY A 33 52.30 7.17 40.77
C GLY A 33 52.76 6.69 42.15
N MET A 34 53.70 5.74 42.20
CA MET A 34 54.29 5.22 43.44
C MET A 34 55.03 6.30 44.25
N LEU A 35 55.71 7.24 43.60
CA LEU A 35 56.40 8.36 44.28
C LEU A 35 55.42 9.44 44.78
N ALA A 36 54.31 9.67 44.07
CA ALA A 36 53.25 10.55 44.53
C ALA A 36 52.49 9.94 45.73
N GLU A 37 52.33 8.62 45.73
CA GLU A 37 51.75 7.83 46.82
C GLU A 37 52.57 7.90 48.10
N LEU A 38 53.89 7.65 48.00
CA LEU A 38 54.81 7.76 49.13
C LEU A 38 54.83 9.17 49.72
N ARG A 39 54.73 10.21 48.88
CA ARG A 39 54.63 11.62 49.35
C ARG A 39 53.32 11.92 50.05
N ARG A 40 52.21 11.28 49.64
CA ARG A 40 50.90 11.47 50.26
C ARG A 40 50.81 10.73 51.60
N GLU A 41 51.32 9.50 51.67
CA GLU A 41 51.43 8.72 52.90
C GLU A 41 52.34 9.39 53.93
N LEU A 42 53.44 10.02 53.50
CA LEU A 42 54.31 10.81 54.37
C LEU A 42 53.69 12.15 54.82
N SER A 43 52.64 12.62 54.14
CA SER A 43 51.95 13.88 54.46
C SER A 43 50.70 13.72 55.31
N ASP A 44 50.12 12.52 55.36
CA ASP A 44 48.94 12.22 56.18
C ASP A 44 49.36 12.06 57.65
N THR A 45 48.81 12.89 58.54
CA THR A 45 49.00 12.69 59.98
C THR A 45 48.04 11.62 60.51
N ARG A 46 48.35 11.04 61.67
CA ARG A 46 47.45 10.07 62.32
C ARG A 46 46.08 10.68 62.67
N GLU A 47 46.03 11.98 62.92
CA GLU A 47 44.80 12.72 63.19
C GLU A 47 43.93 12.79 61.94
N ASP A 48 44.50 13.12 60.78
CA ASP A 48 43.78 13.15 59.50
C ASP A 48 43.16 11.80 59.13
N LYS A 49 43.86 10.70 59.44
CA LYS A 49 43.37 9.34 59.24
C LYS A 49 42.14 9.04 60.11
N ASN A 50 42.22 9.32 61.42
CA ASN A 50 41.11 9.11 62.35
C ASN A 50 39.87 9.92 61.94
N ASP A 51 40.10 11.18 61.56
CA ASP A 51 39.07 12.11 61.08
C ASP A 51 38.31 11.62 59.84
N ARG A 52 38.99 10.86 58.97
CA ARG A 52 38.41 10.24 57.78
C ARG A 52 37.68 8.96 58.13
N GLU A 53 38.21 8.18 59.07
CA GLU A 53 37.62 6.95 59.58
C GLU A 53 36.26 7.23 60.27
N GLU A 54 36.18 8.28 61.10
CA GLU A 54 34.93 8.71 61.73
C GLU A 54 33.84 9.10 60.71
N LEU A 55 34.23 9.78 59.62
CA LEU A 55 33.30 10.13 58.53
C LEU A 55 32.79 8.87 57.81
N LEU A 56 33.65 7.87 57.61
CA LEU A 56 33.26 6.60 56.99
C LEU A 56 32.33 5.78 57.89
N ASP A 57 32.54 5.78 59.20
CA ASP A 57 31.65 5.10 60.15
C ASP A 57 30.26 5.75 60.22
N LEU A 58 30.22 7.08 60.21
CA LEU A 58 28.97 7.85 60.08
C LEU A 58 28.29 7.56 58.73
N PHE A 59 29.04 7.51 57.64
CA PHE A 59 28.54 7.18 56.31
C PHE A 59 27.99 5.74 56.24
N ALA A 60 28.69 4.76 56.81
CA ALA A 60 28.31 3.35 56.81
C ALA A 60 26.99 3.12 57.54
N SER A 61 26.78 3.81 58.68
CA SER A 61 25.60 3.65 59.54
C SER A 61 24.41 4.55 59.14
N CYS A 62 24.62 5.55 58.28
CA CYS A 62 23.60 6.52 57.90
C CYS A 62 22.39 5.88 57.18
N LYS A 63 21.17 6.13 57.66
CA LYS A 63 19.93 5.59 57.09
C LYS A 63 19.38 6.41 55.92
N ASP A 64 19.68 7.71 55.91
CA ASP A 64 19.19 8.70 54.94
C ASP A 64 20.18 8.82 53.76
N SER A 65 19.69 8.68 52.54
CA SER A 65 20.49 8.72 51.32
C SER A 65 21.08 10.11 51.07
N GLN A 66 20.35 11.19 51.35
CA GLN A 66 20.82 12.56 51.14
C GLN A 66 21.89 12.94 52.16
N ARG A 67 21.75 12.50 53.41
CA ARG A 67 22.78 12.71 54.43
C ARG A 67 24.02 11.86 54.18
N ALA A 68 23.85 10.61 53.75
CA ALA A 68 24.98 9.75 53.36
C ALA A 68 25.75 10.33 52.16
N TRP A 69 25.04 10.97 51.23
CA TRP A 69 25.62 11.67 50.09
C TRP A 69 26.57 12.78 50.55
N ILE A 70 26.14 13.65 51.47
CA ILE A 70 26.96 14.76 51.97
C ILE A 70 28.18 14.24 52.73
N LEU A 71 28.00 13.24 53.59
CA LEU A 71 29.11 12.63 54.35
C LEU A 71 30.18 12.02 53.43
N LEU A 72 29.78 11.41 52.32
CA LEU A 72 30.70 10.89 51.33
C LEU A 72 31.44 12.00 50.58
N GLU A 73 30.77 13.13 50.31
CA GLU A 73 31.39 14.30 49.71
C GLU A 73 32.41 14.97 50.64
N ASP A 74 32.11 15.07 51.94
CA ASP A 74 33.05 15.55 52.95
C ASP A 74 34.28 14.63 53.05
N TYR A 75 34.07 13.32 53.01
CA TYR A 75 35.16 12.33 52.94
C TYR A 75 36.01 12.50 51.68
N PHE A 76 35.40 12.66 50.51
CA PHE A 76 36.12 12.89 49.27
C PHE A 76 36.85 14.24 49.26
N ASN A 77 36.28 15.29 49.82
CA ASN A 77 36.93 16.59 49.97
C ASN A 77 38.22 16.49 50.81
N LYS A 78 38.20 15.72 51.92
CA LYS A 78 39.42 15.43 52.72
C LYS A 78 40.48 14.66 51.92
N LEU A 79 40.06 13.85 50.95
CA LEU A 79 40.97 13.14 50.02
C LEU A 79 41.33 13.94 48.76
N LYS A 80 40.84 15.18 48.61
CA LYS A 80 40.93 16.01 47.40
C LYS A 80 40.38 15.32 46.15
N LEU A 81 39.31 14.53 46.35
CA LEU A 81 38.55 13.85 45.31
C LEU A 81 37.17 14.48 45.19
N SER A 82 36.53 14.29 44.05
CA SER A 82 35.14 14.64 43.79
C SER A 82 34.40 13.42 43.20
N ARG A 83 33.08 13.40 43.28
CA ARG A 83 32.27 12.35 42.63
C ARG A 83 32.45 12.34 41.10
N LYS A 84 32.80 13.48 40.50
CA LYS A 84 33.14 13.59 39.07
C LYS A 84 34.39 12.80 38.68
N ASP A 85 35.21 12.42 39.65
CA ASP A 85 36.43 11.64 39.44
C ASP A 85 36.17 10.15 39.24
N PHE A 86 34.92 9.71 39.44
CA PHE A 86 34.45 8.34 39.23
C PHE A 86 33.46 8.31 38.05
N PRO A 87 33.74 7.56 36.96
CA PRO A 87 32.88 7.52 35.78
C PRO A 87 31.62 6.65 35.99
N GLY A 88 30.49 7.12 35.48
CA GLY A 88 29.17 6.47 35.58
C GLY A 88 28.34 6.99 36.75
N ASP A 89 27.03 7.17 36.58
CA ASP A 89 26.12 7.60 37.66
C ASP A 89 25.53 6.41 38.45
N ASP A 90 25.66 5.19 37.90
CA ASP A 90 24.98 4.00 38.41
C ASP A 90 25.60 3.42 39.70
N TRP A 91 26.86 3.76 40.02
CA TRP A 91 27.55 3.20 41.19
C TRP A 91 27.01 3.73 42.52
N TRP A 92 26.44 4.94 42.53
CA TRP A 92 25.88 5.53 43.75
C TRP A 92 24.66 4.74 44.25
N GLU A 93 23.81 4.29 43.32
CA GLU A 93 22.64 3.47 43.62
C GLU A 93 23.05 2.14 44.30
N ASP A 94 24.11 1.50 43.80
CA ASP A 94 24.65 0.25 44.37
C ASP A 94 25.22 0.46 45.79
N VAL A 95 25.86 1.60 46.05
CA VAL A 95 26.44 1.93 47.36
C VAL A 95 25.35 2.29 48.39
N VAL A 96 24.31 3.02 47.97
CA VAL A 96 23.20 3.42 48.86
C VAL A 96 22.29 2.24 49.22
N ALA A 97 22.10 1.30 48.29
CA ALA A 97 21.27 0.10 48.48
C ALA A 97 21.71 -0.75 49.68
N VAL A 98 22.97 -0.63 50.09
CA VAL A 98 23.58 -1.43 51.16
C VAL A 98 23.96 -0.54 52.36
N LYS A 99 24.00 -1.11 53.58
CA LYS A 99 24.31 -0.40 54.83
C LYS A 99 25.41 -1.11 55.63
N GLY A 100 26.06 -0.37 56.52
CA GLY A 100 27.12 -0.86 57.41
C GLY A 100 28.40 -1.21 56.65
N LYS A 101 29.15 -2.21 57.14
CA LYS A 101 30.42 -2.66 56.53
C LYS A 101 30.30 -3.00 55.05
N LYS A 102 29.15 -3.54 54.62
CA LYS A 102 28.90 -3.84 53.21
C LYS A 102 28.77 -2.59 52.31
N ARG A 103 28.44 -1.42 52.87
CA ARG A 103 28.46 -0.13 52.14
C ARG A 103 29.90 0.34 51.90
N LEU A 104 30.78 0.16 52.88
CA LEU A 104 32.22 0.42 52.74
C LEU A 104 32.87 -0.56 51.75
N GLU A 105 32.44 -1.82 51.75
CA GLU A 105 32.83 -2.79 50.71
C GLU A 105 32.39 -2.32 49.31
N ALA A 106 31.14 -1.87 49.14
CA ALA A 106 30.65 -1.36 47.86
C ALA A 106 31.45 -0.12 47.39
N LEU A 107 31.76 0.79 48.31
CA LEU A 107 32.61 1.95 48.02
C LEU A 107 34.04 1.52 47.64
N SER A 108 34.62 0.51 48.30
CA SER A 108 35.94 -0.02 47.96
C SER A 108 35.98 -0.61 46.54
N ILE A 109 34.90 -1.24 46.09
CA ILE A 109 34.75 -1.76 44.73
C ILE A 109 34.78 -0.63 43.69
N VAL A 110 34.23 0.54 44.00
CA VAL A 110 34.25 1.73 43.11
C VAL A 110 35.68 2.24 42.91
N PHE A 111 36.49 2.28 43.97
CA PHE A 111 37.92 2.62 43.84
C PHE A 111 38.70 1.56 43.04
N LEU A 112 38.44 0.27 43.29
CA LEU A 112 39.06 -0.82 42.51
C LEU A 112 38.68 -0.76 41.02
N ARG A 113 37.43 -0.42 40.69
CA ARG A 113 36.95 -0.28 39.30
C ARG A 113 37.62 0.88 38.56
N THR A 114 37.97 1.95 39.28
CA THR A 114 38.57 3.17 38.71
C THR A 114 40.08 3.15 38.66
N GLY A 115 40.73 2.10 39.16
CA GLY A 115 42.19 1.99 39.21
C GLY A 115 42.86 3.07 40.06
N ARG A 116 42.11 3.70 40.97
CA ARG A 116 42.62 4.73 41.87
C ARG A 116 43.19 4.12 43.13
N GLN A 117 44.14 4.83 43.75
CA GLN A 117 44.73 4.38 45.00
C GLN A 117 43.71 4.31 46.13
N MET A 118 43.70 3.16 46.81
CA MET A 118 42.80 2.84 47.91
C MET A 118 43.24 3.58 49.18
N PRO A 119 42.38 4.40 49.81
CA PRO A 119 42.67 4.95 51.13
C PRO A 119 42.87 3.84 52.18
N SER A 120 43.81 4.02 53.10
CA SER A 120 44.19 2.99 54.07
C SER A 120 43.03 2.55 54.97
N GLU A 121 42.09 3.46 55.25
CA GLU A 121 40.87 3.24 56.06
C GLU A 121 39.84 2.37 55.32
N LEU A 122 39.78 2.47 53.99
CA LEU A 122 38.90 1.64 53.15
C LEU A 122 39.55 0.31 52.75
N SER A 123 40.86 0.18 52.88
CA SER A 123 41.60 -1.03 52.51
C SER A 123 41.17 -2.25 53.34
N GLU A 124 40.82 -2.07 54.61
CA GLU A 124 40.34 -3.13 55.51
C GLU A 124 38.98 -3.70 55.09
N HIS A 125 38.22 -2.93 54.31
CA HIS A 125 36.91 -3.32 53.77
C HIS A 125 36.99 -3.77 52.31
N ALA A 126 38.18 -3.79 51.69
CA ALA A 126 38.35 -4.20 50.30
C ALA A 126 38.31 -5.72 50.14
N ASN A 127 37.18 -6.27 49.70
CA ASN A 127 37.05 -7.69 49.42
C ASN A 127 37.46 -8.01 47.97
N LEU A 128 38.76 -8.28 47.77
CA LEU A 128 39.33 -8.62 46.46
C LEU A 128 38.72 -9.89 45.82
N LYS A 129 38.23 -10.85 46.63
CA LYS A 129 37.56 -12.05 46.11
C LYS A 129 36.22 -11.69 45.48
N ARG A 130 35.42 -10.88 46.20
CA ARG A 130 34.12 -10.39 45.74
C ARG A 130 34.25 -9.48 44.52
N PHE A 131 35.29 -8.65 44.46
CA PHE A 131 35.58 -7.84 43.27
C PHE A 131 35.85 -8.72 42.02
N LYS A 132 36.69 -9.75 42.15
CA LYS A 132 36.97 -10.69 41.05
C LYS A 132 35.73 -11.46 40.59
N GLU A 133 34.82 -11.80 41.50
CA GLU A 133 33.53 -12.42 41.18
C GLU A 133 32.63 -11.46 40.39
N ILE A 134 32.55 -10.19 40.79
CA ILE A 134 31.77 -9.15 40.08
C ILE A 134 32.35 -8.92 38.69
N GLU A 135 33.67 -8.79 38.56
CA GLU A 135 34.33 -8.59 37.27
C GLU A 135 34.10 -9.78 36.33
N LYS A 136 34.12 -11.01 36.86
CA LYS A 136 33.79 -12.22 36.10
C LYS A 136 32.32 -12.22 35.65
N ALA A 137 31.39 -11.87 36.55
CA ALA A 137 29.97 -11.80 36.22
C ALA A 137 29.65 -10.71 35.20
N GLU A 138 30.32 -9.55 35.26
CA GLU A 138 30.18 -8.49 34.25
C GLU A 138 30.73 -8.93 32.89
N LYS A 139 31.88 -9.63 32.84
CA LYS A 139 32.42 -10.21 31.61
C LYS A 139 31.48 -11.26 31.02
N GLU A 140 30.92 -12.14 31.85
CA GLU A 140 29.94 -13.14 31.42
C GLU A 140 28.68 -12.44 30.87
N ARG A 141 28.14 -11.43 31.56
CA ARG A 141 27.02 -10.62 31.07
C ARG A 141 27.34 -9.91 29.75
N ALA A 142 28.53 -9.36 29.60
CA ALA A 142 28.95 -8.72 28.35
C ALA A 142 28.97 -9.72 27.19
N VAL A 143 29.51 -10.92 27.40
CA VAL A 143 29.48 -12.00 26.41
C VAL A 143 28.05 -12.45 26.09
N PHE A 144 27.18 -12.56 27.11
CA PHE A 144 25.77 -12.88 26.88
C PHE A 144 25.05 -11.79 26.08
N THR A 145 25.28 -10.51 26.39
CA THR A 145 24.71 -9.39 25.64
C THR A 145 25.25 -9.35 24.21
N GLU A 146 26.53 -9.64 23.99
CA GLU A 146 27.10 -9.76 22.64
C GLU A 146 26.49 -10.93 21.87
N LEU A 147 26.32 -12.09 22.51
CA LEU A 147 25.66 -13.26 21.92
C LEU A 147 24.18 -12.99 21.64
N GLU A 148 23.48 -12.30 22.53
CA GLU A 148 22.09 -11.87 22.33
C GLU A 148 21.99 -10.91 21.16
N ASN A 149 22.85 -9.88 21.10
CA ASN A 149 22.93 -8.96 19.98
C ASN A 149 23.39 -9.64 18.66
N TRP A 150 24.04 -10.79 18.74
CA TRP A 150 24.43 -11.56 17.55
C TRP A 150 23.31 -12.48 17.07
N MET A 151 22.63 -13.17 17.98
CA MET A 151 21.49 -14.05 17.68
C MET A 151 20.21 -13.26 17.33
N PHE A 152 20.03 -12.11 17.99
CA PHE A 152 18.91 -11.20 17.86
C PHE A 152 19.46 -9.77 17.77
N PRO A 153 20.04 -9.38 16.62
CA PRO A 153 20.53 -8.02 16.44
C PRO A 153 19.42 -7.02 16.79
N PRO A 154 19.69 -6.05 17.67
CA PRO A 154 18.70 -5.03 17.97
C PRO A 154 18.31 -4.39 16.66
N ALA A 155 17.00 -4.25 16.43
CA ALA A 155 16.49 -3.68 15.20
C ALA A 155 17.28 -2.38 14.93
N PRO A 156 17.95 -2.26 13.77
CA PRO A 156 18.75 -1.08 13.49
C PRO A 156 17.88 0.15 13.74
N ASN A 157 18.39 1.20 14.37
CA ASN A 157 17.64 2.46 14.45
C ASN A 157 17.60 3.03 13.02
N HIS A 158 16.64 2.57 12.21
CA HIS A 158 16.64 2.85 10.78
C HIS A 158 16.34 4.33 10.56
N LEU A 159 17.40 5.10 10.29
CA LEU A 159 17.30 6.35 9.53
C LEU A 159 16.67 6.13 8.14
N ASP A 160 16.60 4.87 7.70
CA ASP A 160 16.13 4.39 6.39
C ASP A 160 14.67 3.89 6.36
N ALA A 161 13.92 3.96 7.47
CA ALA A 161 12.49 3.62 7.43
C ALA A 161 11.71 4.78 6.81
N PRO A 162 10.73 4.50 5.92
CA PRO A 162 9.94 5.54 5.27
C PRO A 162 9.33 6.48 6.31
N ARG A 163 9.72 7.75 6.24
CA ARG A 163 9.34 8.76 7.22
C ARG A 163 7.99 9.37 6.88
N ALA A 164 7.59 9.35 5.62
CA ALA A 164 6.34 9.91 5.16
C ALA A 164 5.46 8.82 4.55
N SER A 165 4.14 8.94 4.72
CA SER A 165 3.18 8.10 4.01
C SER A 165 2.07 8.95 3.44
N ILE A 166 1.48 8.54 2.32
CA ILE A 166 0.34 9.21 1.70
C ILE A 166 -0.91 8.33 1.75
N ARG A 167 -2.06 8.96 1.96
CA ARG A 167 -3.39 8.34 1.89
C ARG A 167 -4.32 9.21 1.06
N ALA A 168 -5.21 8.59 0.31
CA ALA A 168 -6.30 9.27 -0.38
C ALA A 168 -7.62 8.99 0.34
N VAL A 169 -8.19 10.03 0.95
CA VAL A 169 -9.50 9.97 1.58
C VAL A 169 -10.55 10.27 0.52
N ALA A 170 -11.46 9.32 0.32
CA ALA A 170 -12.48 9.31 -0.71
C ALA A 170 -13.85 9.51 -0.07
N THR A 171 -14.47 10.67 -0.31
CA THR A 171 -15.78 11.01 0.25
C THR A 171 -16.79 11.17 -0.87
N PRO A 172 -17.86 10.35 -0.93
CA PRO A 172 -18.94 10.57 -1.89
C PRO A 172 -19.66 11.89 -1.60
N MET A 173 -19.81 12.73 -2.62
CA MET A 173 -20.53 14.00 -2.54
C MET A 173 -21.58 14.06 -3.65
N PRO A 174 -22.79 14.57 -3.39
CA PRO A 174 -23.81 14.71 -4.43
C PRO A 174 -23.30 15.67 -5.53
N GLU A 175 -23.53 15.33 -6.80
CA GLU A 175 -23.04 16.12 -7.94
C GLU A 175 -23.57 17.55 -7.94
N ARG A 176 -24.81 17.72 -7.49
CA ARG A 176 -25.49 19.00 -7.24
C ARG A 176 -26.35 18.86 -6.00
N ALA A 177 -26.65 19.97 -5.33
CA ALA A 177 -27.58 19.97 -4.21
C ALA A 177 -28.92 19.32 -4.62
N GLY A 178 -29.32 18.26 -3.91
CA GLY A 178 -30.53 17.48 -4.20
C GLY A 178 -30.40 16.38 -5.27
N SER A 179 -29.21 16.15 -5.83
CA SER A 179 -28.97 15.03 -6.74
C SER A 179 -28.84 13.71 -5.97
N SER A 180 -29.48 12.65 -6.46
CA SER A 180 -29.30 11.28 -5.96
C SER A 180 -27.98 10.64 -6.45
N LEU A 181 -27.33 11.26 -7.43
CA LEU A 181 -26.06 10.82 -7.98
C LEU A 181 -24.87 11.57 -7.39
N HIS A 182 -23.78 10.84 -7.17
CA HIS A 182 -22.60 11.29 -6.44
C HIS A 182 -21.36 11.39 -7.33
N ARG A 183 -20.41 12.23 -6.93
CA ARG A 183 -19.02 12.27 -7.39
C ARG A 183 -18.13 11.91 -6.21
N LEU A 184 -16.97 11.31 -6.47
CA LEU A 184 -16.04 10.94 -5.42
C LEU A 184 -15.04 12.07 -5.21
N LYS A 185 -15.17 12.79 -4.08
CA LYS A 185 -14.18 13.78 -3.67
C LYS A 185 -12.94 13.07 -3.13
N ILE A 186 -11.77 13.45 -3.62
CA ILE A 186 -10.47 12.90 -3.18
C ILE A 186 -9.69 13.98 -2.42
N GLU A 187 -9.32 13.66 -1.19
CA GLU A 187 -8.45 14.47 -0.35
C GLU A 187 -7.15 13.72 -0.06
N PHE A 188 -6.00 14.34 -0.32
CA PHE A 188 -4.70 13.73 -0.04
C PHE A 188 -4.22 14.10 1.35
N ILE A 189 -3.83 13.10 2.13
CA ILE A 189 -3.29 13.28 3.47
C ILE A 189 -1.89 12.70 3.50
N ILE A 190 -0.91 13.56 3.77
CA ILE A 190 0.48 13.15 3.98
C ILE A 190 0.75 13.16 5.47
N ARG A 191 1.16 12.01 5.99
CA ARG A 191 1.63 11.84 7.38
C ARG A 191 3.15 11.96 7.40
N ARG A 192 3.69 12.80 8.27
CA ARG A 192 5.13 12.82 8.60
C ARG A 192 5.31 12.72 10.11
N PRO A 193 6.44 12.20 10.63
CA PRO A 193 6.55 11.80 12.04
C PRO A 193 6.57 13.02 12.97
N ARG A 194 7.03 14.17 12.47
CA ARG A 194 7.10 15.43 13.24
C ARG A 194 5.85 16.29 13.15
N THR A 195 5.15 16.25 12.02
CA THR A 195 4.03 17.17 11.74
C THR A 195 2.66 16.52 11.78
N GLY A 196 2.60 15.20 11.92
CA GLY A 196 1.35 14.43 11.85
C GLY A 196 0.73 14.47 10.46
N ASP A 197 -0.57 14.21 10.42
CA ASP A 197 -1.40 14.18 9.21
C ASP A 197 -1.68 15.60 8.71
N ARG A 198 -1.32 15.88 7.45
CA ARG A 198 -1.62 17.16 6.81
C ARG A 198 -2.33 16.94 5.48
N LYS A 199 -3.43 17.67 5.28
CA LYS A 199 -4.12 17.74 4.00
C LYS A 199 -3.23 18.44 2.97
N LYS A 200 -3.18 17.90 1.76
CA LYS A 200 -2.41 18.41 0.63
C LYS A 200 -3.30 18.49 -0.60
N SER A 201 -3.16 19.58 -1.35
CA SER A 201 -3.78 19.72 -2.67
C SER A 201 -2.95 19.01 -3.73
N LEU A 202 -3.55 18.81 -4.92
CA LEU A 202 -2.88 18.25 -6.08
C LEU A 202 -1.65 19.08 -6.51
N ALA A 203 -1.73 20.41 -6.40
CA ALA A 203 -0.59 21.30 -6.63
C ALA A 203 0.62 20.97 -5.75
N ASN A 204 0.37 20.61 -4.49
CA ASN A 204 1.46 20.21 -3.58
C ASN A 204 2.06 18.85 -3.96
N LEU A 205 1.28 17.94 -4.54
CA LEU A 205 1.79 16.65 -5.02
C LEU A 205 2.68 16.84 -6.25
N VAL A 206 2.25 17.68 -7.20
CA VAL A 206 3.07 18.05 -8.36
C VAL A 206 4.37 18.73 -7.92
N ASP A 207 4.30 19.61 -6.92
CA ASP A 207 5.49 20.26 -6.38
C ASP A 207 6.46 19.27 -5.70
N LEU A 208 5.94 18.20 -5.07
CA LEU A 208 6.77 17.14 -4.48
C LEU A 208 7.55 16.36 -5.55
N THR A 209 6.93 16.05 -6.69
CA THR A 209 7.62 15.31 -7.77
C THR A 209 8.66 16.17 -8.49
N VAL A 210 8.44 17.49 -8.59
CA VAL A 210 9.38 18.42 -9.25
C VAL A 210 10.59 18.78 -8.38
N ARG A 211 10.44 18.86 -7.04
CA ARG A 211 11.48 19.49 -6.19
C ARG A 211 12.58 18.59 -5.64
N ALA A 212 12.48 17.25 -5.63
CA ALA A 212 13.43 16.51 -4.78
C ALA A 212 13.56 14.98 -4.99
N ALA A 213 14.74 14.54 -5.44
CA ALA A 213 15.21 13.16 -5.24
C ALA A 213 15.25 12.76 -3.75
N HIS A 214 15.48 13.72 -2.85
CA HIS A 214 15.49 13.49 -1.41
C HIS A 214 14.09 13.33 -0.79
N GLU A 215 13.03 13.80 -1.44
CA GLU A 215 11.66 13.54 -0.97
C GLU A 215 11.23 12.12 -1.33
N LYS A 216 11.65 11.61 -2.50
CA LYS A 216 11.41 10.22 -2.90
C LYS A 216 11.89 9.21 -1.86
N GLU A 217 13.08 9.45 -1.29
CA GLU A 217 13.66 8.60 -0.23
C GLU A 217 12.86 8.62 1.09
N LEU A 218 12.00 9.62 1.30
CA LEU A 218 11.20 9.71 2.52
C LEU A 218 9.92 8.86 2.46
N PHE A 219 9.47 8.46 1.28
CA PHE A 219 8.23 7.70 1.10
C PHE A 219 8.54 6.22 0.81
N PRO A 220 7.65 5.29 1.20
CA PRO A 220 7.68 3.93 0.69
C PRO A 220 7.59 3.94 -0.85
N PRO A 221 8.19 2.96 -1.56
CA PRO A 221 8.12 2.89 -3.02
C PRO A 221 6.69 2.96 -3.56
N ASN A 222 5.75 2.18 -2.99
CA ASN A 222 4.35 2.17 -3.46
C ASN A 222 3.63 3.52 -3.21
N ASP A 223 3.99 4.23 -2.14
CA ASP A 223 3.42 5.55 -1.83
C ASP A 223 3.95 6.61 -2.79
N TRP A 224 5.22 6.50 -3.19
CA TRP A 224 5.82 7.39 -4.17
C TRP A 224 5.30 7.13 -5.58
N GLU A 225 5.16 5.85 -5.97
CA GLU A 225 4.51 5.45 -7.23
C GLU A 225 3.08 6.00 -7.30
N PHE A 226 2.34 5.97 -6.19
CA PHE A 226 1.03 6.61 -6.10
C PHE A 226 1.07 8.12 -6.35
N ILE A 227 2.05 8.83 -5.77
CA ILE A 227 2.23 10.27 -6.01
C ILE A 227 2.57 10.54 -7.49
N GLU A 228 3.54 9.82 -8.05
CA GLU A 228 3.94 9.93 -9.46
C GLU A 228 2.72 9.71 -10.37
N TRP A 229 2.01 8.60 -10.19
CA TRP A 229 0.83 8.26 -10.99
C TRP A 229 -0.28 9.31 -10.90
N VAL A 230 -0.60 9.81 -9.69
CA VAL A 230 -1.63 10.86 -9.53
C VAL A 230 -1.20 12.13 -10.26
N THR A 231 0.06 12.52 -10.16
CA THR A 231 0.55 13.73 -10.84
C THR A 231 0.55 13.58 -12.36
N GLU A 232 0.94 12.42 -12.89
CA GLU A 232 0.94 12.17 -14.34
C GLU A 232 -0.47 12.18 -14.93
N ASN A 233 -1.45 11.61 -14.22
CA ASN A 233 -2.81 11.44 -14.74
C ASN A 233 -3.73 12.65 -14.48
N PHE A 234 -3.46 13.44 -13.44
CA PHE A 234 -4.35 14.53 -13.01
C PHE A 234 -3.69 15.91 -12.97
N ALA A 235 -2.42 16.08 -13.39
CA ALA A 235 -1.76 17.40 -13.39
C ALA A 235 -2.57 18.51 -14.10
N ALA A 236 -3.35 18.19 -15.13
CA ALA A 236 -4.21 19.15 -15.82
C ALA A 236 -5.35 19.73 -14.96
N ASP A 237 -5.64 19.11 -13.81
CA ASP A 237 -6.67 19.57 -12.86
C ASP A 237 -6.11 20.41 -11.72
N VAL A 238 -4.80 20.71 -11.73
CA VAL A 238 -4.16 21.60 -10.78
C VAL A 238 -4.79 23.00 -10.85
N GLY A 239 -5.14 23.56 -9.69
CA GLY A 239 -5.73 24.90 -9.57
C GLY A 239 -7.25 24.95 -9.70
N LYS A 240 -7.92 23.84 -10.07
CA LYS A 240 -9.39 23.75 -10.16
C LYS A 240 -10.09 23.52 -8.81
N GLY A 241 -9.33 23.46 -7.71
CA GLY A 241 -9.84 23.21 -6.36
C GLY A 241 -9.62 21.75 -5.92
N ASP A 242 -10.63 21.18 -5.25
CA ASP A 242 -10.62 19.78 -4.81
C ASP A 242 -10.78 18.82 -6.01
N LEU A 243 -10.15 17.65 -5.93
CA LEU A 243 -10.23 16.63 -6.98
C LEU A 243 -11.55 15.83 -6.86
N PHE A 244 -12.35 15.80 -7.92
CA PHE A 244 -13.60 15.05 -7.98
C PHE A 244 -13.58 14.03 -9.12
N LEU A 245 -13.64 12.75 -8.78
CA LEU A 245 -13.65 11.65 -9.74
C LEU A 245 -15.09 11.19 -10.04
N SER A 246 -15.35 10.88 -11.30
CA SER A 246 -16.62 10.33 -11.80
C SER A 246 -16.39 9.53 -13.08
N GLY A 247 -17.25 8.54 -13.36
CA GLY A 247 -17.19 7.72 -14.57
C GLY A 247 -15.79 7.16 -14.86
N GLN A 248 -15.26 7.48 -16.04
CA GLN A 248 -13.97 7.01 -16.53
C GLN A 248 -12.80 7.38 -15.61
N GLN A 249 -12.75 8.60 -15.06
CA GLN A 249 -11.66 9.01 -14.17
C GLN A 249 -11.64 8.18 -12.88
N LEU A 250 -12.83 7.87 -12.36
CA LEU A 250 -12.98 7.00 -11.19
C LEU A 250 -12.59 5.56 -11.55
N LEU A 251 -13.04 5.04 -12.69
CA LEU A 251 -12.66 3.71 -13.14
C LEU A 251 -11.15 3.59 -13.34
N GLN A 252 -10.51 4.56 -13.99
CA GLN A 252 -9.06 4.55 -14.22
C GLN A 252 -8.29 4.45 -12.90
N TRP A 253 -8.76 5.16 -11.86
CA TRP A 253 -8.22 5.03 -10.52
C TRP A 253 -8.44 3.65 -9.93
N LEU A 254 -9.67 3.14 -9.97
CA LEU A 254 -10.02 1.84 -9.41
C LEU A 254 -9.34 0.68 -10.14
N ALA A 255 -9.13 0.76 -11.45
CA ALA A 255 -8.43 -0.27 -12.21
C ALA A 255 -6.94 -0.34 -11.82
N HIS A 256 -6.34 0.79 -11.41
CA HIS A 256 -4.93 0.83 -11.03
C HIS A 256 -4.70 0.57 -9.53
N TRP A 257 -5.57 1.10 -8.66
CA TRP A 257 -5.42 1.06 -7.19
C TRP A 257 -6.59 0.36 -6.48
N GLY A 258 -7.44 -0.39 -7.18
CA GLY A 258 -8.65 -0.99 -6.60
C GLY A 258 -8.38 -2.14 -5.63
N ASP A 259 -7.27 -2.83 -5.82
CA ASP A 259 -6.83 -3.95 -4.99
C ASP A 259 -5.91 -3.49 -3.84
N GLU A 260 -5.01 -2.54 -4.13
CA GLU A 260 -4.25 -1.87 -3.08
C GLU A 260 -5.10 -0.81 -2.41
N SER A 261 -5.51 -1.08 -1.17
CA SER A 261 -5.84 -0.19 -0.06
C SER A 261 -5.45 1.32 -0.15
N ARG A 262 -5.88 2.06 -1.18
CA ARG A 262 -5.46 3.47 -1.40
C ARG A 262 -6.60 4.46 -1.26
N LEU A 263 -7.82 4.05 -1.60
CA LEU A 263 -9.03 4.83 -1.34
C LEU A 263 -9.59 4.44 0.03
N GLN A 264 -9.71 5.40 0.95
CA GLN A 264 -10.32 5.18 2.26
C GLN A 264 -11.47 6.16 2.48
N PRO A 265 -12.59 5.76 3.11
CA PRO A 265 -13.64 6.71 3.46
C PRO A 265 -13.20 7.68 4.58
N ALA A 266 -12.21 7.29 5.40
CA ALA A 266 -11.55 8.13 6.38
C ALA A 266 -10.21 7.50 6.81
N VAL A 267 -9.31 8.29 7.41
CA VAL A 267 -7.94 7.89 7.82
C VAL A 267 -7.88 6.59 8.66
N ASN A 268 -8.93 6.28 9.41
CA ASN A 268 -9.00 5.13 10.32
C ASN A 268 -10.00 4.05 9.87
N LYS A 269 -10.54 4.14 8.66
CA LYS A 269 -11.53 3.19 8.14
C LYS A 269 -10.91 2.27 7.10
N ALA A 270 -11.49 1.09 6.96
CA ALA A 270 -11.10 0.14 5.92
C ALA A 270 -11.22 0.77 4.53
N HIS A 271 -10.32 0.37 3.66
CA HIS A 271 -10.22 0.86 2.29
C HIS A 271 -11.44 0.43 1.45
N HIS A 272 -11.66 1.15 0.38
CA HIS A 272 -12.54 0.72 -0.68
C HIS A 272 -11.83 -0.30 -1.56
N GLN A 273 -12.57 -1.32 -2.00
CA GLN A 273 -12.07 -2.38 -2.86
C GLN A 273 -12.77 -2.32 -4.22
N PHE A 274 -12.08 -2.74 -5.27
CA PHE A 274 -12.67 -2.91 -6.59
C PHE A 274 -12.13 -4.17 -7.24
N LEU A 275 -13.05 -5.09 -7.54
CA LEU A 275 -12.76 -6.41 -8.09
C LEU A 275 -13.30 -6.59 -9.51
N GLY A 276 -13.72 -5.50 -10.18
CA GLY A 276 -14.27 -5.54 -11.54
C GLY A 276 -15.66 -6.17 -11.66
N GLN A 277 -16.29 -6.51 -10.53
CA GLN A 277 -17.55 -7.24 -10.47
C GLN A 277 -18.75 -6.42 -10.98
N LEU A 278 -19.72 -7.12 -11.60
CA LEU A 278 -20.96 -6.54 -12.14
C LEU A 278 -22.10 -6.69 -11.13
N ALA A 279 -22.86 -5.61 -10.92
CA ALA A 279 -24.12 -5.60 -10.19
C ALA A 279 -25.26 -5.19 -11.13
N GLU A 280 -26.44 -5.78 -10.96
CA GLU A 280 -27.59 -5.52 -11.82
C GLU A 280 -28.74 -4.88 -11.05
N LEU A 281 -29.41 -3.91 -11.67
CA LEU A 281 -30.60 -3.30 -11.09
C LEU A 281 -31.82 -4.14 -11.48
N THR A 282 -32.34 -4.93 -10.54
CA THR A 282 -33.53 -5.76 -10.79
C THR A 282 -34.75 -5.19 -10.10
N GLU A 283 -35.86 -5.12 -10.85
CA GLU A 283 -37.16 -4.89 -10.24
C GLU A 283 -37.60 -6.19 -9.55
N ALA A 284 -38.03 -6.10 -8.29
CA ALA A 284 -38.63 -7.26 -7.64
C ALA A 284 -39.86 -7.67 -8.47
N LYS A 285 -40.05 -8.97 -8.77
CA LYS A 285 -41.23 -9.46 -9.49
C LYS A 285 -42.51 -8.96 -8.80
N GLY A 286 -43.15 -7.91 -9.34
CA GLY A 286 -44.28 -7.19 -8.75
C GLY A 286 -44.03 -5.68 -8.54
N ARG A 287 -44.98 -4.95 -7.92
CA ARG A 287 -44.86 -3.52 -7.57
C ARG A 287 -43.94 -3.29 -6.35
N GLY A 288 -42.77 -3.94 -6.32
CA GLY A 288 -41.84 -3.89 -5.18
C GLY A 288 -40.74 -2.84 -5.36
N PRO A 289 -40.08 -2.40 -4.26
CA PRO A 289 -38.91 -1.54 -4.34
C PRO A 289 -37.82 -2.20 -5.19
N ARG A 290 -37.16 -1.40 -6.04
CA ARG A 290 -36.03 -1.84 -6.86
C ARG A 290 -34.88 -2.31 -5.97
N LYS A 291 -34.18 -3.36 -6.40
CA LYS A 291 -33.07 -3.97 -5.64
C LYS A 291 -31.83 -4.07 -6.53
N LEU A 292 -30.66 -3.91 -5.93
CA LEU A 292 -29.39 -4.18 -6.56
C LEU A 292 -29.04 -5.65 -6.33
N THR A 293 -28.91 -6.43 -7.40
CA THR A 293 -28.43 -7.81 -7.35
C THR A 293 -26.92 -7.80 -7.50
N LEU A 294 -26.22 -8.29 -6.48
CA LEU A 294 -24.77 -8.48 -6.48
C LEU A 294 -24.38 -9.78 -7.23
N PRO A 295 -23.10 -9.95 -7.62
CA PRO A 295 -22.64 -11.14 -8.35
C PRO A 295 -22.90 -12.45 -7.60
N GLU A 296 -22.91 -12.39 -6.27
CA GLU A 296 -23.17 -13.52 -5.38
C GLU A 296 -24.66 -13.91 -5.34
N GLY A 297 -25.54 -13.19 -6.04
CA GLY A 297 -26.99 -13.38 -6.04
C GLY A 297 -27.72 -12.64 -4.91
N ASN A 298 -26.98 -11.97 -4.03
CA ASN A 298 -27.51 -11.18 -2.92
C ASN A 298 -28.27 -9.95 -3.43
N LYS A 299 -29.46 -9.68 -2.89
CA LYS A 299 -30.32 -8.54 -3.29
C LYS A 299 -30.33 -7.46 -2.22
N VAL A 300 -29.77 -6.32 -2.54
CA VAL A 300 -29.58 -5.17 -1.64
C VAL A 300 -30.57 -4.05 -1.95
N PRO A 301 -31.10 -3.34 -0.94
CA PRO A 301 -31.91 -2.14 -1.16
C PRO A 301 -31.10 -1.03 -1.84
N VAL A 302 -31.64 -0.45 -2.91
CA VAL A 302 -30.97 0.61 -3.68
C VAL A 302 -30.63 1.85 -2.83
N LYS A 303 -31.40 2.14 -1.77
CA LYS A 303 -31.16 3.29 -0.86
C LYS A 303 -29.88 3.17 -0.02
N GLU A 304 -29.37 1.96 0.16
CA GLU A 304 -28.15 1.71 0.96
C GLU A 304 -26.88 1.80 0.11
N ALA A 305 -27.01 1.82 -1.22
CA ALA A 305 -25.90 1.89 -2.16
C ALA A 305 -25.70 3.32 -2.67
N VAL A 306 -24.45 3.69 -2.92
CA VAL A 306 -24.08 5.02 -3.46
C VAL A 306 -23.82 4.91 -4.96
N PHE A 307 -24.58 5.64 -5.76
CA PHE A 307 -24.47 5.65 -7.22
C PHE A 307 -23.65 6.85 -7.68
N PHE A 308 -22.66 6.60 -8.54
CA PHE A 308 -21.79 7.64 -9.06
C PHE A 308 -22.25 8.14 -10.43
N THR A 309 -22.00 9.43 -10.69
CA THR A 309 -22.19 10.03 -12.01
C THR A 309 -21.07 9.64 -12.97
N GLY A 310 -21.32 9.88 -14.25
CA GLY A 310 -20.39 9.58 -15.32
C GLY A 310 -20.54 8.16 -15.86
N ARG A 311 -19.81 7.90 -16.94
CA ARG A 311 -19.78 6.63 -17.66
C ARG A 311 -18.37 6.06 -17.59
N PRO A 312 -18.19 4.75 -17.33
CA PRO A 312 -19.22 3.78 -16.92
C PRO A 312 -19.81 4.11 -15.54
N THR A 313 -21.06 3.67 -15.28
CA THR A 313 -21.73 3.92 -14.00
C THR A 313 -21.25 2.93 -12.95
N LEU A 314 -20.76 3.46 -11.83
CA LEU A 314 -20.22 2.71 -10.71
C LEU A 314 -21.13 2.83 -9.49
N VAL A 315 -21.15 1.78 -8.68
CA VAL A 315 -21.94 1.69 -7.44
C VAL A 315 -21.02 1.28 -6.31
N LEU A 316 -21.09 1.98 -5.17
CA LEU A 316 -20.37 1.62 -3.95
C LEU A 316 -21.35 1.02 -2.94
N TRP A 317 -21.07 -0.19 -2.48
CA TRP A 317 -21.81 -0.87 -1.43
C TRP A 317 -20.85 -1.60 -0.49
N ASN A 318 -21.00 -1.40 0.83
CA ASN A 318 -20.13 -2.00 1.86
C ASN A 318 -18.63 -1.92 1.54
N ASN A 319 -18.16 -0.73 1.19
CA ASN A 319 -16.78 -0.44 0.77
C ASN A 319 -16.32 -1.07 -0.56
N THR A 320 -17.16 -1.82 -1.27
CA THR A 320 -16.78 -2.42 -2.55
C THR A 320 -17.45 -1.69 -3.71
N PHE A 321 -16.66 -1.39 -4.75
CA PHE A 321 -17.14 -0.82 -6.00
C PHE A 321 -17.57 -1.92 -6.97
N TYR A 322 -18.72 -1.71 -7.61
CA TYR A 322 -19.30 -2.58 -8.62
C TYR A 322 -19.64 -1.78 -9.89
N PHE A 323 -19.56 -2.42 -11.04
CA PHE A 323 -20.12 -1.88 -12.27
C PHE A 323 -21.62 -2.07 -12.31
N LEU A 324 -22.38 -1.03 -12.67
CA LEU A 324 -23.82 -1.17 -12.88
C LEU A 324 -24.10 -1.68 -14.28
N ARG A 325 -24.61 -2.90 -14.36
CA ARG A 325 -25.10 -3.52 -15.59
C ARG A 325 -26.43 -2.91 -16.02
N ASN A 326 -26.67 -2.83 -17.33
CA ASN A 326 -27.93 -2.34 -17.93
C ASN A 326 -28.33 -0.95 -17.39
N CYS A 327 -27.33 -0.07 -17.20
CA CYS A 327 -27.55 1.22 -16.60
C CYS A 327 -28.45 2.10 -17.51
N PRO A 328 -29.62 2.57 -17.02
CA PRO A 328 -30.45 3.51 -17.76
C PRO A 328 -29.74 4.88 -17.89
N PRO A 329 -30.20 5.77 -18.77
CA PRO A 329 -29.65 7.12 -18.89
C PRO A 329 -29.62 7.84 -17.53
N ALA A 330 -28.58 8.63 -17.27
CA ALA A 330 -28.35 9.25 -15.95
C ALA A 330 -29.56 10.03 -15.40
N LYS A 331 -30.33 10.71 -16.26
CA LYS A 331 -31.57 11.41 -15.87
C LYS A 331 -32.65 10.45 -15.35
N GLN A 332 -32.75 9.27 -15.94
CA GLN A 332 -33.72 8.24 -15.56
C GLN A 332 -33.25 7.49 -14.32
N LEU A 333 -31.96 7.17 -14.22
CA LEU A 333 -31.37 6.61 -13.01
C LEU A 333 -31.57 7.55 -11.82
N ALA A 334 -31.29 8.85 -11.98
CA ALA A 334 -31.46 9.83 -10.91
C ALA A 334 -32.92 9.85 -10.40
N LYS A 335 -33.91 9.85 -11.32
CA LYS A 335 -35.34 9.73 -10.97
C LYS A 335 -35.63 8.43 -10.23
N TRP A 336 -35.13 7.30 -10.72
CA TRP A 336 -35.35 6.00 -10.12
C TRP A 336 -34.80 5.85 -8.70
N LEU A 337 -33.75 6.59 -8.37
CA LEU A 337 -33.18 6.65 -7.02
C LEU A 337 -33.96 7.60 -6.08
N THR A 338 -34.67 8.57 -6.65
CA THR A 338 -35.41 9.61 -5.90
C THR A 338 -36.87 9.21 -5.67
N ASP A 339 -37.46 8.47 -6.63
CA ASP A 339 -38.85 8.01 -6.57
C ASP A 339 -38.99 6.87 -5.54
N ASP A 340 -39.77 7.09 -4.49
CA ASP A 340 -40.29 5.99 -3.69
C ASP A 340 -41.26 5.15 -4.55
N PRO A 341 -41.32 3.82 -4.37
CA PRO A 341 -42.03 2.88 -5.28
C PRO A 341 -43.57 3.03 -5.29
N ALA A 342 -44.12 4.11 -4.75
CA ALA A 342 -45.54 4.35 -4.62
C ALA A 342 -46.19 5.06 -5.82
N THR A 343 -45.42 5.60 -6.78
CA THR A 343 -46.01 6.43 -7.86
C THR A 343 -46.05 5.69 -9.20
N PRO A 344 -47.23 5.32 -9.71
CA PRO A 344 -47.36 4.47 -10.89
C PRO A 344 -47.13 5.27 -12.18
N ALA A 345 -46.11 4.90 -12.96
CA ALA A 345 -46.14 5.13 -14.40
C ALA A 345 -47.00 4.03 -15.04
N LYS A 346 -48.12 4.41 -15.67
CA LYS A 346 -48.99 3.48 -16.42
C LYS A 346 -48.27 2.99 -17.67
N THR A 347 -47.64 1.83 -17.62
CA THR A 347 -47.26 1.10 -18.83
C THR A 347 -48.41 0.16 -19.19
N LYS A 348 -49.11 0.45 -20.29
CA LYS A 348 -50.12 -0.45 -20.87
C LYS A 348 -49.40 -1.71 -21.34
N GLN A 349 -49.76 -2.87 -20.80
CA GLN A 349 -49.44 -4.16 -21.42
C GLN A 349 -50.25 -4.27 -22.72
N PRO A 350 -49.64 -4.62 -23.87
CA PRO A 350 -50.42 -5.09 -25.00
C PRO A 350 -50.90 -6.51 -24.72
N ALA A 351 -52.18 -6.74 -25.05
CA ALA A 351 -52.87 -8.01 -24.92
C ALA A 351 -52.26 -9.07 -25.84
N LYS A 352 -52.32 -10.33 -25.39
CA LYS A 352 -52.02 -11.52 -26.18
C LYS A 352 -52.79 -11.48 -27.51
N ALA A 353 -52.06 -11.48 -28.62
CA ALA A 353 -52.58 -11.87 -29.92
C ALA A 353 -51.76 -13.06 -30.42
N LYS A 354 -52.39 -14.23 -30.49
CA LYS A 354 -51.93 -15.34 -31.34
C LYS A 354 -52.16 -14.91 -32.80
N LYS A 355 -51.08 -14.73 -33.57
CA LYS A 355 -51.11 -14.80 -35.03
C LYS A 355 -49.69 -15.12 -35.53
N ALA A 356 -49.61 -15.89 -36.61
CA ALA A 356 -48.35 -16.36 -37.19
C ALA A 356 -47.38 -15.18 -37.41
N ALA A 357 -46.14 -15.36 -36.95
CA ALA A 357 -45.11 -14.33 -36.93
C ALA A 357 -44.69 -13.95 -38.35
N PRO A 358 -44.73 -12.67 -38.75
CA PRO A 358 -43.97 -12.22 -39.91
C PRO A 358 -42.47 -12.40 -39.64
N GLU A 359 -41.68 -12.72 -40.67
CA GLU A 359 -40.20 -12.69 -40.56
C GLU A 359 -39.77 -11.24 -40.30
N LEU A 360 -39.44 -10.95 -39.05
CA LEU A 360 -38.98 -9.63 -38.59
C LEU A 360 -37.48 -9.49 -38.85
N ALA A 361 -37.06 -8.29 -39.21
CA ALA A 361 -35.66 -7.96 -39.44
C ALA A 361 -34.87 -8.01 -38.12
N THR A 362 -33.66 -8.55 -38.18
CA THR A 362 -32.71 -8.62 -37.06
C THR A 362 -31.54 -7.68 -37.30
N VAL A 363 -30.92 -7.20 -36.21
CA VAL A 363 -29.75 -6.32 -36.27
C VAL A 363 -28.54 -7.03 -35.69
N ALA A 364 -27.50 -7.14 -36.50
CA ALA A 364 -26.20 -7.65 -36.10
C ALA A 364 -25.18 -6.50 -36.06
N ALA A 365 -24.34 -6.45 -35.03
CA ALA A 365 -23.19 -5.55 -34.99
C ALA A 365 -21.90 -6.38 -35.11
N VAL A 366 -21.21 -6.23 -36.23
CA VAL A 366 -19.94 -6.90 -36.51
C VAL A 366 -18.81 -6.01 -36.00
N ALA A 367 -17.87 -6.61 -35.29
CA ALA A 367 -16.83 -5.93 -34.56
C ALA A 367 -15.46 -6.35 -35.07
N THR A 368 -14.71 -5.42 -35.66
CA THR A 368 -13.36 -5.66 -36.18
C THR A 368 -12.35 -4.75 -35.48
N PRO A 369 -11.26 -5.29 -34.91
CA PRO A 369 -10.19 -4.46 -34.38
C PRO A 369 -9.42 -3.80 -35.52
N GLU A 370 -9.22 -2.48 -35.43
CA GLU A 370 -8.47 -1.70 -36.39
C GLU A 370 -7.42 -0.88 -35.65
N SER A 371 -6.19 -0.79 -36.18
CA SER A 371 -5.11 -0.05 -35.53
C SER A 371 -5.47 1.44 -35.39
N GLU A 372 -5.20 2.03 -34.23
CA GLU A 372 -5.45 3.46 -34.01
C GLU A 372 -4.56 4.33 -34.92
N ASP A 373 -3.31 3.91 -35.14
CA ASP A 373 -2.33 4.55 -36.02
C ASP A 373 -1.43 3.50 -36.70
N THR A 374 -0.72 3.86 -37.78
CA THR A 374 0.16 2.92 -38.51
C THR A 374 1.32 2.35 -37.69
N ASP A 375 1.70 3.03 -36.61
CA ASP A 375 2.82 2.67 -35.73
C ASP A 375 2.37 2.22 -34.33
N SER A 376 1.06 2.11 -34.07
CA SER A 376 0.50 1.74 -32.76
C SER A 376 0.17 0.25 -32.69
N SER A 377 0.43 -0.38 -31.55
CA SER A 377 -0.06 -1.73 -31.23
C SER A 377 -1.44 -1.71 -30.55
N LEU A 378 -2.03 -0.52 -30.37
CA LEU A 378 -3.36 -0.33 -29.81
C LEU A 378 -4.41 -0.23 -30.92
N ASN A 379 -5.55 -0.85 -30.66
CA ASN A 379 -6.65 -0.93 -31.62
C ASN A 379 -7.86 -0.12 -31.15
N LEU A 380 -8.64 0.40 -32.08
CA LEU A 380 -10.02 0.78 -31.88
C LEU A 380 -10.91 -0.37 -32.35
N LEU A 381 -12.07 -0.54 -31.71
CA LEU A 381 -13.04 -1.53 -32.19
C LEU A 381 -13.99 -0.86 -33.19
N LYS A 382 -13.82 -1.18 -34.47
CA LYS A 382 -14.75 -0.75 -35.52
C LYS A 382 -16.02 -1.59 -35.45
N ILE A 383 -17.16 -0.92 -35.45
CA ILE A 383 -18.49 -1.53 -35.40
C ILE A 383 -19.24 -1.25 -36.69
N GLU A 384 -19.62 -2.32 -37.37
CA GLU A 384 -20.43 -2.29 -38.58
C GLU A 384 -21.80 -2.91 -38.30
N PHE A 385 -22.87 -2.15 -38.54
CA PHE A 385 -24.23 -2.63 -38.31
C PHE A 385 -24.79 -3.25 -39.59
N TYR A 386 -25.39 -4.44 -39.46
CA TYR A 386 -26.08 -5.15 -40.53
C TYR A 386 -27.53 -5.36 -40.13
N VAL A 387 -28.44 -4.93 -41.00
CA VAL A 387 -29.86 -5.27 -40.90
C VAL A 387 -30.09 -6.49 -41.79
N GLN A 388 -30.46 -7.60 -41.17
CA GLN A 388 -30.76 -8.85 -41.88
C GLN A 388 -32.26 -8.89 -42.15
N THR A 389 -32.62 -8.94 -43.43
CA THR A 389 -34.00 -9.11 -43.90
C THR A 389 -34.08 -10.35 -44.79
N THR A 390 -35.30 -10.74 -45.14
CA THR A 390 -35.56 -11.81 -46.12
C THR A 390 -34.93 -11.57 -47.50
N SER A 391 -34.63 -10.30 -47.82
CA SER A 391 -33.93 -9.85 -49.03
C SER A 391 -32.40 -9.83 -48.93
N GLY A 392 -31.83 -10.20 -47.77
CA GLY A 392 -30.38 -10.28 -47.54
C GLY A 392 -29.86 -9.31 -46.47
N ASN A 393 -28.54 -9.29 -46.29
CA ASN A 393 -27.88 -8.51 -45.25
C ASN A 393 -27.47 -7.13 -45.77
N HIS A 394 -27.96 -6.07 -45.12
CA HIS A 394 -27.75 -4.70 -45.56
C HIS A 394 -26.90 -3.94 -44.53
N LYS A 395 -25.68 -3.52 -44.92
CA LYS A 395 -24.83 -2.66 -44.07
C LYS A 395 -25.51 -1.30 -43.87
N LYS A 396 -25.57 -0.84 -42.62
CA LYS A 396 -26.10 0.47 -42.22
C LYS A 396 -25.09 1.15 -41.30
N SER A 397 -24.92 2.46 -41.46
CA SER A 397 -24.23 3.28 -40.46
C SER A 397 -25.15 3.61 -39.29
N LEU A 398 -24.58 4.02 -38.16
CA LEU A 398 -25.37 4.41 -36.99
C LEU A 398 -26.29 5.60 -37.31
N ALA A 399 -25.86 6.56 -38.14
CA ALA A 399 -26.74 7.64 -38.61
C ALA A 399 -27.96 7.14 -39.40
N ASN A 400 -27.81 6.06 -40.18
CA ASN A 400 -28.94 5.46 -40.88
C ASN A 400 -29.92 4.81 -39.90
N LEU A 401 -29.42 4.16 -38.85
CA LEU A 401 -30.25 3.61 -37.78
C LEU A 401 -30.97 4.71 -36.98
N THR A 402 -30.28 5.81 -36.64
CA THR A 402 -30.89 6.97 -35.98
C THR A 402 -32.02 7.58 -36.82
N LYS A 403 -31.87 7.61 -38.15
CA LYS A 403 -32.94 8.05 -39.08
C LYS A 403 -34.14 7.10 -39.11
N LEU A 404 -33.98 5.82 -38.81
CA LEU A 404 -35.11 4.90 -38.68
C LEU A 404 -35.96 5.24 -37.45
N ILE A 405 -35.32 5.63 -36.35
CA ILE A 405 -36.01 6.06 -35.13
C ILE A 405 -36.86 7.31 -35.39
N THR A 406 -36.32 8.30 -36.13
CA THR A 406 -37.04 9.54 -36.43
C THR A 406 -38.21 9.36 -37.41
N LYS A 407 -38.17 8.32 -38.25
CA LYS A 407 -39.27 7.94 -39.15
C LYS A 407 -40.46 7.28 -38.44
N GLY A 408 -40.31 6.83 -37.19
CA GLY A 408 -41.41 6.47 -36.30
C GLY A 408 -41.98 5.05 -36.45
N ALA A 409 -43.25 4.89 -36.04
CA ALA A 409 -43.88 3.59 -35.71
C ALA A 409 -43.91 2.55 -36.85
N SER A 410 -43.91 2.98 -38.12
CA SER A 410 -43.94 2.07 -39.28
C SER A 410 -42.63 1.31 -39.49
N GLU A 411 -41.49 1.89 -39.08
CA GLU A 411 -40.20 1.19 -39.13
C GLU A 411 -40.06 0.25 -37.93
N LYS A 412 -40.61 0.65 -36.77
CA LYS A 412 -40.58 -0.15 -35.53
C LYS A 412 -41.27 -1.51 -35.66
N GLU A 413 -42.33 -1.60 -36.46
CA GLU A 413 -43.05 -2.86 -36.72
C GLU A 413 -42.25 -3.88 -37.55
N GLN A 414 -41.15 -3.47 -38.17
CA GLN A 414 -40.30 -4.35 -39.00
C GLN A 414 -39.24 -5.10 -38.17
N PHE A 415 -38.99 -4.70 -36.93
CA PHE A 415 -37.94 -5.25 -36.07
C PHE A 415 -38.51 -5.97 -34.85
N ASN A 416 -37.76 -6.93 -34.33
CA ASN A 416 -38.04 -7.48 -33.00
C ASN A 416 -37.87 -6.41 -31.92
N ALA A 417 -38.61 -6.54 -30.82
CA ALA A 417 -38.56 -5.58 -29.72
C ALA A 417 -37.14 -5.37 -29.16
N ALA A 418 -36.36 -6.45 -29.03
CA ALA A 418 -34.99 -6.40 -28.50
C ALA A 418 -34.00 -5.73 -29.49
N ASP A 419 -34.20 -5.92 -30.79
CA ASP A 419 -33.35 -5.30 -31.83
C ASP A 419 -33.67 -3.81 -31.98
N TRP A 420 -34.94 -3.44 -31.81
CA TRP A 420 -35.34 -2.03 -31.78
C TRP A 420 -34.83 -1.31 -30.54
N GLU A 421 -34.88 -1.95 -29.36
CA GLU A 421 -34.28 -1.43 -28.13
C GLU A 421 -32.77 -1.24 -28.28
N PHE A 422 -32.10 -2.17 -28.94
CA PHE A 422 -30.68 -2.05 -29.27
C PHE A 422 -30.39 -0.85 -30.19
N ILE A 423 -31.18 -0.65 -31.24
CA ILE A 423 -31.06 0.51 -32.14
C ILE A 423 -31.24 1.82 -31.36
N GLU A 424 -32.30 1.92 -30.54
CA GLU A 424 -32.59 3.09 -29.72
C GLU A 424 -31.45 3.38 -28.73
N TRP A 425 -30.94 2.34 -28.08
CA TRP A 425 -29.81 2.45 -27.16
C TRP A 425 -28.54 2.91 -27.86
N ALA A 426 -28.14 2.26 -28.96
CA ALA A 426 -26.90 2.58 -29.68
C ALA A 426 -26.95 4.01 -30.24
N ALA A 427 -28.07 4.42 -30.81
CA ALA A 427 -28.27 5.79 -31.28
C ALA A 427 -28.22 6.82 -30.14
N ALA A 428 -28.80 6.50 -28.98
CA ALA A 428 -28.76 7.38 -27.82
C ALA A 428 -27.38 7.46 -27.15
N GLN A 429 -26.58 6.39 -27.21
CA GLN A 429 -25.26 6.36 -26.57
C GLN A 429 -24.14 6.91 -27.46
N PHE A 430 -24.16 6.60 -28.76
CA PHE A 430 -23.04 6.85 -29.68
C PHE A 430 -23.43 7.65 -30.93
N GLY A 431 -24.69 8.10 -31.03
CA GLY A 431 -25.21 8.77 -32.23
C GLY A 431 -24.48 10.06 -32.61
N GLU A 432 -23.98 10.82 -31.63
CA GLU A 432 -23.17 12.03 -31.89
C GLU A 432 -21.74 11.69 -32.31
N GLU A 433 -21.18 10.58 -31.83
CA GLU A 433 -19.78 10.18 -32.04
C GLU A 433 -19.56 9.50 -33.41
N ALA A 434 -20.55 8.75 -33.90
CA ALA A 434 -20.44 8.04 -35.19
C ALA A 434 -20.49 8.95 -36.43
N GLY A 435 -21.03 10.17 -36.31
CA GLY A 435 -21.24 11.06 -37.45
C GLY A 435 -21.98 10.37 -38.60
N THR A 436 -21.49 10.48 -39.84
CA THR A 436 -22.04 9.79 -41.03
C THR A 436 -21.36 8.45 -41.35
N GLY A 437 -20.31 8.08 -40.62
CA GLY A 437 -19.41 6.96 -40.93
C GLY A 437 -19.67 5.68 -40.14
N ASP A 438 -18.67 4.80 -40.16
CA ASP A 438 -18.61 3.61 -39.30
C ASP A 438 -18.29 4.03 -37.85
N LEU A 439 -18.77 3.27 -36.86
CA LEU A 439 -18.59 3.60 -35.44
C LEU A 439 -17.28 3.00 -34.92
N PHE A 440 -16.43 3.81 -34.29
CA PHE A 440 -15.20 3.34 -33.66
C PHE A 440 -15.30 3.47 -32.14
N LEU A 441 -15.04 2.39 -31.41
CA LEU A 441 -15.08 2.36 -29.96
C LEU A 441 -13.67 2.25 -29.38
N SER A 442 -13.31 3.23 -28.56
CA SER A 442 -12.18 3.16 -27.64
C SER A 442 -12.52 2.31 -26.42
N GLY A 443 -11.53 1.89 -25.63
CA GLY A 443 -11.66 1.04 -24.45
C GLY A 443 -12.79 1.42 -23.48
N PRO A 444 -12.96 2.70 -23.09
CA PRO A 444 -14.09 3.12 -22.25
C PRO A 444 -15.47 2.96 -22.92
N GLN A 445 -15.59 3.27 -24.21
CA GLN A 445 -16.83 3.13 -24.98
C GLN A 445 -17.17 1.66 -25.21
N LEU A 446 -16.14 0.84 -25.49
CA LEU A 446 -16.24 -0.61 -25.57
C LEU A 446 -16.73 -1.21 -24.27
N LEU A 447 -16.16 -0.82 -23.12
CA LEU A 447 -16.63 -1.27 -21.82
C LEU A 447 -18.10 -0.92 -21.59
N GLN A 448 -18.52 0.29 -21.96
CA GLN A 448 -19.92 0.69 -21.84
C GLN A 448 -20.83 -0.24 -22.65
N TRP A 449 -20.41 -0.62 -23.86
CA TRP A 449 -21.12 -1.60 -24.68
C TRP A 449 -21.17 -2.98 -24.01
N LEU A 450 -20.03 -3.49 -23.56
CA LEU A 450 -19.91 -4.79 -22.95
C LEU A 450 -20.67 -4.89 -21.62
N ALA A 451 -20.69 -3.82 -20.83
CA ALA A 451 -21.46 -3.76 -19.59
C ALA A 451 -22.98 -3.76 -19.81
N HIS A 452 -23.46 -3.39 -21.00
CA HIS A 452 -24.88 -3.39 -21.33
C HIS A 452 -25.30 -4.65 -22.10
N TRP A 453 -24.55 -5.05 -23.14
CA TRP A 453 -24.93 -6.13 -24.05
C TRP A 453 -24.00 -7.35 -24.02
N GLY A 454 -23.05 -7.42 -23.08
CA GLY A 454 -21.98 -8.42 -23.09
C GLY A 454 -22.40 -9.89 -22.88
N GLU A 455 -23.61 -10.16 -22.39
CA GLU A 455 -24.17 -11.53 -22.28
C GLU A 455 -25.18 -11.84 -23.39
N GLU A 456 -25.93 -10.84 -23.87
CA GLU A 456 -26.79 -10.96 -25.06
C GLU A 456 -25.98 -10.98 -26.36
N SER A 457 -24.67 -10.79 -26.23
CA SER A 457 -23.70 -11.20 -27.23
C SER A 457 -23.97 -10.55 -28.61
N ARG A 458 -24.27 -9.24 -28.58
CA ARG A 458 -24.56 -8.44 -29.77
C ARG A 458 -23.33 -8.00 -30.57
N LEU A 459 -22.13 -8.39 -30.14
CA LEU A 459 -20.88 -8.19 -30.90
C LEU A 459 -20.46 -9.51 -31.52
N LEU A 460 -20.45 -9.52 -32.85
CA LEU A 460 -20.08 -10.66 -33.68
C LEU A 460 -18.70 -10.39 -34.30
N PRO A 461 -17.75 -11.33 -34.29
CA PRO A 461 -16.52 -11.17 -35.05
C PRO A 461 -16.78 -11.21 -36.57
N GLU A 462 -17.77 -11.99 -36.98
CA GLU A 462 -18.26 -12.11 -38.35
C GLU A 462 -19.74 -12.54 -38.31
N LEU A 463 -20.51 -12.29 -39.37
CA LEU A 463 -21.96 -12.55 -39.37
C LEU A 463 -22.35 -14.00 -39.04
N ASP A 464 -21.48 -14.97 -39.34
CA ASP A 464 -21.71 -16.40 -39.12
C ASP A 464 -20.90 -16.98 -37.93
N ALA A 465 -20.16 -16.13 -37.21
CA ALA A 465 -19.26 -16.56 -36.15
C ALA A 465 -19.91 -16.50 -34.76
N PRO A 466 -19.46 -17.33 -33.78
CA PRO A 466 -19.98 -17.28 -32.43
C PRO A 466 -19.68 -15.92 -31.79
N GLN A 467 -20.67 -15.43 -31.06
CA GLN A 467 -20.65 -14.10 -30.49
C GLN A 467 -19.59 -13.94 -29.38
N HIS A 468 -19.07 -12.73 -29.21
CA HIS A 468 -18.19 -12.40 -28.09
C HIS A 468 -18.97 -12.36 -26.77
N ARG A 469 -18.31 -12.78 -25.68
CA ARG A 469 -18.84 -12.70 -24.31
C ARG A 469 -17.97 -11.84 -23.41
N PHE A 470 -18.61 -11.04 -22.58
CA PHE A 470 -17.95 -10.27 -21.53
C PHE A 470 -18.20 -10.89 -20.16
N LEU A 471 -17.12 -11.24 -19.46
CA LEU A 471 -17.21 -11.89 -18.14
C LEU A 471 -16.92 -10.94 -16.97
N GLY A 472 -16.57 -9.67 -17.23
CA GLY A 472 -16.34 -8.69 -16.16
C GLY A 472 -15.21 -9.06 -15.20
N GLN A 473 -14.11 -9.60 -15.71
CA GLN A 473 -12.96 -9.98 -14.89
C GLN A 473 -11.78 -9.01 -15.08
N LEU A 474 -10.91 -8.93 -14.07
CA LEU A 474 -9.67 -8.15 -14.08
C LEU A 474 -8.49 -9.08 -14.29
N THR A 475 -7.55 -8.64 -15.12
CA THR A 475 -6.30 -9.34 -15.42
C THR A 475 -5.13 -8.44 -15.13
N GLU A 476 -4.04 -9.04 -14.67
CA GLU A 476 -2.83 -8.31 -14.32
C GLU A 476 -1.73 -8.61 -15.33
N LEU A 477 -0.99 -7.58 -15.74
CA LEU A 477 0.16 -7.75 -16.59
C LEU A 477 1.37 -8.05 -15.69
N SER A 478 1.87 -9.29 -15.75
CA SER A 478 2.93 -9.79 -14.90
C SER A 478 4.26 -9.88 -15.66
N PRO A 479 5.37 -9.35 -15.13
CA PRO A 479 6.68 -9.53 -15.73
C PRO A 479 7.13 -10.99 -15.56
N SER A 480 7.46 -11.65 -16.66
CA SER A 480 7.96 -13.02 -16.67
C SER A 480 9.36 -13.09 -17.25
N LEU A 481 10.21 -13.94 -16.65
CA LEU A 481 11.56 -14.19 -17.13
C LEU A 481 11.59 -15.60 -17.75
N ARG A 482 11.48 -15.70 -19.06
CA ARG A 482 11.59 -16.99 -19.75
C ARG A 482 13.06 -17.21 -20.13
N ASN A 483 13.65 -18.26 -19.58
CA ASN A 483 15.03 -18.66 -19.91
C ASN A 483 15.00 -19.53 -21.18
N GLY A 484 14.87 -18.89 -22.34
CA GLY A 484 15.05 -19.53 -23.64
C GLY A 484 16.54 -19.58 -23.99
N THR A 485 16.97 -20.66 -24.65
CA THR A 485 18.36 -20.95 -25.03
C THR A 485 19.17 -19.70 -25.43
N ALA A 486 20.00 -19.23 -24.50
CA ALA A 486 21.05 -18.20 -24.62
C ALA A 486 20.66 -16.70 -24.56
N GLU A 487 19.39 -16.30 -24.49
CA GLU A 487 19.02 -14.89 -24.26
C GLU A 487 17.94 -14.74 -23.19
N LEU A 488 18.25 -14.00 -22.12
CA LEU A 488 17.29 -13.57 -21.10
C LEU A 488 16.39 -12.49 -21.70
N ALA A 489 15.21 -12.87 -22.19
CA ALA A 489 14.19 -11.91 -22.59
C ALA A 489 13.24 -11.64 -21.42
N PHE A 490 13.18 -10.38 -20.98
CA PHE A 490 12.08 -9.91 -20.14
C PHE A 490 10.82 -9.84 -21.00
N THR A 491 9.86 -10.73 -20.77
CA THR A 491 8.58 -10.73 -21.47
C THR A 491 7.45 -10.55 -20.48
N HIS A 492 6.47 -9.72 -20.81
CA HIS A 492 5.28 -9.59 -19.99
C HIS A 492 4.26 -10.66 -20.40
N GLN A 493 3.59 -11.26 -19.42
CA GLN A 493 2.48 -12.19 -19.60
C GLN A 493 1.22 -11.61 -18.95
N LEU A 494 0.07 -12.05 -19.44
CA LEU A 494 -1.22 -11.71 -18.86
C LEU A 494 -1.57 -12.78 -17.82
N LEU A 495 -1.67 -12.38 -16.56
CA LEU A 495 -2.20 -13.22 -15.50
C LEU A 495 -3.72 -13.17 -15.57
N LEU A 496 -4.32 -14.30 -15.92
CA LEU A 496 -5.75 -14.51 -15.97
C LEU A 496 -6.35 -14.63 -14.55
N PRO A 497 -7.66 -14.38 -14.38
CA PRO A 497 -8.32 -14.39 -13.07
C PRO A 497 -8.31 -15.76 -12.38
N ASP A 498 -8.09 -16.83 -13.15
CA ASP A 498 -7.91 -18.21 -12.68
C ASP A 498 -6.46 -18.52 -12.25
N GLY A 499 -5.55 -17.55 -12.38
CA GLY A 499 -4.13 -17.68 -12.09
C GLY A 499 -3.29 -18.22 -13.25
N THR A 500 -3.89 -18.44 -14.43
CA THR A 500 -3.18 -18.93 -15.62
C THR A 500 -2.42 -17.78 -16.29
N GLU A 501 -1.20 -18.02 -16.76
CA GLU A 501 -0.45 -17.04 -17.56
C GLU A 501 -0.71 -17.24 -19.06
N ALA A 502 -1.12 -16.18 -19.76
CA ALA A 502 -1.30 -16.15 -21.20
C ALA A 502 -0.27 -15.22 -21.87
N PRO A 503 0.28 -15.57 -23.04
CA PRO A 503 1.24 -14.72 -23.75
C PRO A 503 0.55 -13.46 -24.30
N MET A 504 1.22 -12.31 -24.20
CA MET A 504 0.69 -11.02 -24.62
C MET A 504 0.34 -10.96 -26.11
N GLN A 505 1.02 -11.74 -26.95
CA GLN A 505 0.83 -11.78 -28.40
C GLN A 505 -0.51 -12.39 -28.83
N GLU A 506 -1.16 -13.16 -27.96
CA GLU A 506 -2.47 -13.76 -28.23
C GLU A 506 -3.63 -12.81 -27.88
N ALA A 507 -3.32 -11.61 -27.37
CA ALA A 507 -4.29 -10.62 -26.94
C ALA A 507 -4.32 -9.38 -27.85
N VAL A 508 -5.53 -8.92 -28.20
CA VAL A 508 -5.74 -7.66 -28.94
C VAL A 508 -5.98 -6.55 -27.93
N PHE A 509 -5.09 -5.55 -27.87
CA PHE A 509 -5.21 -4.42 -26.93
C PHE A 509 -5.99 -3.26 -27.55
N PHE A 510 -6.89 -2.66 -26.78
CA PHE A 510 -7.69 -1.52 -27.21
C PHE A 510 -7.19 -0.21 -26.59
N ALA A 511 -7.19 0.85 -27.40
CA ALA A 511 -6.78 2.18 -27.00
C ALA A 511 -7.68 2.77 -25.90
N GLY A 512 -7.11 3.58 -25.02
CA GLY A 512 -7.82 4.23 -23.91
C GLY A 512 -7.49 3.67 -22.53
N ARG A 513 -7.88 4.42 -21.48
CA ARG A 513 -7.62 4.08 -20.07
C ARG A 513 -8.94 3.85 -19.33
N PRO A 514 -9.13 2.70 -18.63
CA PRO A 514 -8.19 1.57 -18.55
C PRO A 514 -8.06 0.83 -19.89
N THR A 515 -6.90 0.20 -20.11
CA THR A 515 -6.59 -0.57 -21.33
C THR A 515 -7.32 -1.90 -21.28
N TRP A 516 -8.00 -2.27 -22.37
CA TRP A 516 -8.73 -3.54 -22.48
C TRP A 516 -7.98 -4.48 -23.40
N TYR A 517 -8.14 -5.79 -23.20
CA TYR A 517 -7.72 -6.74 -24.21
C TYR A 517 -8.79 -7.79 -24.52
N PHE A 518 -8.67 -8.36 -25.71
CA PHE A 518 -9.43 -9.51 -26.17
C PHE A 518 -8.51 -10.72 -26.33
N GLY A 519 -8.76 -11.81 -25.58
CA GLY A 519 -7.96 -13.05 -25.62
C GLY A 519 -8.88 -14.27 -25.45
N ILE A 520 -8.66 -15.30 -26.28
CA ILE A 520 -9.45 -16.57 -26.30
C ILE A 520 -10.96 -16.31 -26.17
N ALA A 521 -11.54 -15.62 -27.16
CA ALA A 521 -12.98 -15.36 -27.30
C ALA A 521 -13.66 -14.42 -26.28
N HIS A 522 -12.92 -13.77 -25.36
CA HIS A 522 -13.51 -12.93 -24.30
C HIS A 522 -12.82 -11.58 -24.15
N PHE A 523 -13.59 -10.56 -23.72
CA PHE A 523 -13.07 -9.23 -23.37
C PHE A 523 -12.74 -9.16 -21.86
N ILE A 524 -11.55 -8.69 -21.52
CA ILE A 524 -11.07 -8.61 -20.13
C ILE A 524 -10.36 -7.26 -19.88
N SER A 525 -10.50 -6.71 -18.66
CA SER A 525 -9.85 -5.44 -18.28
C SER A 525 -8.40 -5.69 -17.89
N CYS A 526 -7.45 -4.96 -18.48
CA CYS A 526 -6.04 -5.06 -18.11
C CYS A 526 -5.68 -3.97 -17.09
N ALA A 527 -5.21 -4.38 -15.91
CA ALA A 527 -4.45 -3.50 -15.04
C ALA A 527 -3.01 -3.38 -15.59
N THR A 528 -2.50 -2.15 -15.74
CA THR A 528 -1.13 -1.89 -16.20
C THR A 528 -0.11 -2.47 -15.21
N ALA A 529 0.94 -3.12 -15.73
CA ALA A 529 2.00 -3.74 -14.93
C ALA A 529 2.67 -2.77 -13.96
N ARG A 530 2.85 -3.23 -12.72
CA ARG A 530 3.66 -2.59 -11.68
C ARG A 530 5.14 -2.90 -11.91
N ARG A 531 6.02 -1.98 -11.51
CA ARG A 531 7.45 -2.31 -11.40
C ARG A 531 7.61 -3.37 -10.29
N PRO A 532 8.39 -4.45 -10.50
CA PRO A 532 8.58 -5.45 -9.47
C PRO A 532 9.20 -4.79 -8.23
N SER A 533 8.54 -4.94 -7.09
CA SER A 533 9.14 -4.62 -5.79
C SER A 533 10.23 -5.67 -5.55
N CYS A 534 11.50 -5.24 -5.65
CA CYS A 534 12.62 -6.05 -5.19
C CYS A 534 12.55 -6.18 -3.66
N SER A 535 11.77 -7.15 -3.18
CA SER A 535 11.83 -7.62 -1.80
C SER A 535 12.97 -8.64 -1.70
N PRO A 536 13.94 -8.49 -0.79
CA PRO A 536 15.04 -9.45 -0.65
C PRO A 536 14.51 -10.76 -0.04
N SER A 537 14.46 -11.79 -0.87
CA SER A 537 14.64 -13.21 -0.53
C SER A 537 13.95 -13.72 0.74
N GLY A 538 12.71 -14.22 0.58
CA GLY A 538 12.19 -15.28 1.44
C GLY A 538 12.85 -16.60 1.04
N LEU A 539 13.75 -17.12 1.88
CA LEU A 539 14.28 -18.47 1.75
C LEU A 539 13.15 -19.51 1.90
N PRO A 540 13.05 -20.53 1.03
CA PRO A 540 12.02 -21.54 1.13
C PRO A 540 12.28 -22.47 2.32
N THR A 541 11.27 -22.60 3.17
CA THR A 541 11.20 -23.56 4.27
C THR A 541 11.33 -24.98 3.74
N ARG A 542 12.38 -25.67 4.17
CA ARG A 542 12.68 -27.06 3.81
C ARG A 542 11.62 -28.00 4.42
N ALA A 543 10.69 -28.48 3.61
CA ALA A 543 9.73 -29.51 3.99
C ALA A 543 10.47 -30.84 4.26
N ARG A 544 10.23 -31.44 5.43
CA ARG A 544 10.68 -32.80 5.79
C ARG A 544 9.88 -33.82 4.95
N PRO A 545 10.50 -34.88 4.41
CA PRO A 545 9.76 -35.95 3.74
C PRO A 545 9.15 -36.90 4.77
N SER A 546 7.85 -37.15 4.64
CA SER A 546 7.13 -38.23 5.33
C SER A 546 7.38 -39.57 4.60
N PRO A 547 7.60 -40.69 5.30
CA PRO A 547 7.92 -41.97 4.68
C PRO A 547 6.69 -42.64 4.08
N SER A 548 6.87 -43.19 2.88
CA SER A 548 5.88 -43.93 2.11
C SER A 548 5.59 -45.31 2.71
N LEU A 549 4.32 -45.69 2.60
CA LEU A 549 3.74 -47.00 2.86
C LEU A 549 4.54 -48.14 2.20
N ALA A 550 5.06 -49.05 3.03
CA ALA A 550 5.51 -50.36 2.61
C ALA A 550 4.29 -51.25 2.29
N ARG A 551 4.26 -51.76 1.06
CA ARG A 551 3.27 -52.68 0.52
C ARG A 551 3.66 -54.10 0.94
N ALA A 552 2.81 -54.75 1.74
CA ALA A 552 2.91 -56.16 2.08
C ALA A 552 2.46 -57.02 0.88
N LEU A 553 3.30 -57.98 0.49
CA LEU A 553 2.91 -59.18 -0.25
C LEU A 553 3.59 -60.37 0.44
N SER A 554 2.79 -61.15 1.17
CA SER A 554 3.09 -62.50 1.66
C SER A 554 2.90 -63.52 0.50
N PRO A 555 3.00 -64.84 0.74
CA PRO A 555 4.09 -65.63 1.30
C PRO A 555 4.51 -66.76 0.33
N HIS A 556 5.70 -67.35 0.50
CA HIS A 556 5.95 -68.79 0.33
C HIS A 556 7.32 -69.17 0.88
#